data_AF-A0A850C5E9-F1
#
_entry.id   AF-A0A850C5E9-F1
#
_cell.length_a   1.000
_cell.length_b   1.000
_cell.length_c   1.000
_cell.angle_alpha   90.00
_cell.angle_beta   90.00
_cell.angle_gamma   90.00
#
_symmetry.space_group_name_H-M   'P 1'
#
loop_
_entity.id
_entity.type
_entity.pdbx_description
1 polymer ?
#
loop_
_entity_poly.entity_id
_entity_poly.type
_entity_poly.pdbx_seq_one_letter_code
_entity_poly.pdbx_strand_id
1 'polypeptide(L)'
;VDTNVRRVVARLGGRADAGTATTRADLAAAASLLPEDAPTAARVSLALMELGALVCTARKTECAACPLSDACGFSGQEVPAGPSRKRQRYKGTNRHVRGEVMALLRDADGPVERARIDAVWHDARMVNEAVAQLIEDGLIGTDEAGRFELPSR
;
A
#
# COMPACT_ATOMS: atom_id res chain seq x y z
N VAL A 1 -4.34 2.67 -9.22
CA VAL A 1 -5.06 1.39 -9.04
C VAL A 1 -4.31 0.52 -8.05
N ASP A 2 -4.99 -0.07 -7.07
CA ASP A 2 -4.37 -0.91 -6.05
C ASP A 2 -4.16 -2.36 -6.55
N THR A 3 -3.50 -3.19 -5.74
CA THR A 3 -3.13 -4.56 -6.12
C THR A 3 -4.30 -5.53 -6.22
N ASN A 4 -5.42 -5.27 -5.53
CA ASN A 4 -6.63 -6.08 -5.62
C ASN A 4 -7.35 -5.83 -6.93
N VAL A 5 -7.61 -4.56 -7.27
CA VAL A 5 -8.24 -4.21 -8.55
C VAL A 5 -7.41 -4.73 -9.72
N ARG A 6 -6.09 -4.55 -9.70
CA ARG A 6 -5.21 -5.09 -10.76
C ARG A 6 -5.34 -6.59 -10.95
N ARG A 7 -5.45 -7.36 -9.85
CA ARG A 7 -5.64 -8.82 -9.92
C ARG A 7 -7.00 -9.17 -10.49
N VAL A 8 -8.07 -8.48 -10.08
CA VAL A 8 -9.41 -8.69 -10.64
C VAL A 8 -9.40 -8.45 -12.15
N VAL A 9 -8.87 -7.32 -12.60
CA VAL A 9 -8.77 -6.96 -14.03
C VAL A 9 -7.95 -7.99 -14.81
N ALA A 10 -6.81 -8.43 -14.27
CA ALA A 10 -5.99 -9.45 -14.91
C ALA A 10 -6.75 -10.79 -15.07
N ARG A 11 -7.47 -11.22 -14.04
CA ARG A 11 -8.25 -12.46 -14.03
C ARG A 11 -9.45 -12.41 -14.96
N LEU A 12 -10.13 -11.27 -15.05
CA LEU A 12 -11.17 -11.07 -16.07
C LEU A 12 -10.62 -11.34 -17.48
N GLY A 13 -9.39 -10.87 -17.76
CA GLY A 13 -8.67 -11.14 -19.01
C GLY A 13 -7.94 -12.50 -19.07
N GLY A 14 -8.23 -13.45 -18.18
CA GLY A 14 -7.68 -14.81 -18.22
C GLY A 14 -6.28 -14.99 -17.62
N ARG A 15 -5.70 -13.98 -16.96
CA ARG A 15 -4.38 -14.06 -16.33
C ARG A 15 -4.49 -14.22 -14.82
N ALA A 16 -3.63 -15.04 -14.21
CA ALA A 16 -3.63 -15.26 -12.77
C ALA A 16 -3.33 -14.00 -11.94
N ASP A 17 -2.45 -13.12 -12.46
CA ASP A 17 -2.07 -11.84 -11.85
C ASP A 17 -1.65 -10.77 -12.89
N ALA A 18 -1.39 -9.55 -12.39
CA ALA A 18 -0.94 -8.39 -13.17
C ALA A 18 0.59 -8.13 -13.05
N GLY A 19 1.36 -9.04 -12.46
CA GLY A 19 2.78 -8.87 -12.21
C GLY A 19 3.13 -7.92 -11.06
N THR A 20 4.44 -7.68 -10.90
CA THR A 20 5.03 -7.03 -9.71
C THR A 20 4.82 -5.52 -9.63
N ALA A 21 4.87 -4.83 -10.77
CA ALA A 21 4.81 -3.37 -10.86
C ALA A 21 3.54 -2.93 -11.58
N THR A 22 2.95 -1.82 -11.14
CA THR A 22 1.82 -1.19 -11.84
C THR A 22 2.32 -0.53 -13.11
N THR A 23 1.73 -0.91 -14.24
CA THR A 23 2.09 -0.40 -15.56
C THR A 23 1.01 0.53 -16.12
N ARG A 24 1.32 1.29 -17.18
CA ARG A 24 0.31 2.07 -17.91
C ARG A 24 -0.80 1.18 -18.49
N ALA A 25 -0.46 -0.03 -18.91
CA ALA A 25 -1.44 -1.00 -19.41
C ALA A 25 -2.43 -1.43 -18.32
N ASP A 26 -1.99 -1.58 -17.07
CA ASP A 26 -2.89 -1.88 -15.95
C ASP A 26 -3.87 -0.73 -15.69
N LEU A 27 -3.39 0.51 -15.77
CA LEU A 27 -4.24 1.70 -15.61
C LEU A 27 -5.28 1.79 -16.72
N ALA A 28 -4.87 1.57 -17.97
CA ALA A 28 -5.76 1.58 -19.13
C ALA A 28 -6.82 0.47 -19.04
N ALA A 29 -6.43 -0.76 -18.67
CA ALA A 29 -7.35 -1.89 -18.55
C ALA A 29 -8.35 -1.72 -17.39
N ALA A 30 -7.94 -1.08 -16.29
CA ALA A 30 -8.87 -0.75 -15.22
C ALA A 30 -9.84 0.36 -15.65
N ALA A 31 -9.33 1.40 -16.33
CA ALA A 31 -10.14 2.51 -16.80
C ALA A 31 -11.19 2.08 -17.84
N SER A 32 -10.89 1.10 -18.71
CA SER A 32 -11.84 0.57 -19.69
C SER A 32 -13.04 -0.16 -19.08
N LEU A 33 -13.01 -0.48 -17.79
CA LEU A 33 -14.15 -1.07 -17.07
C LEU A 33 -15.04 -0.02 -16.41
N LEU A 34 -14.63 1.26 -16.40
CA LEU A 34 -15.36 2.32 -15.74
C LEU A 34 -16.32 2.99 -16.73
N PRO A 35 -17.57 3.29 -16.33
CA PRO A 35 -18.47 4.13 -17.11
C PRO A 35 -17.95 5.58 -17.16
N GLU A 36 -18.42 6.35 -18.13
CA GLU A 36 -18.04 7.77 -18.28
C GLU A 36 -18.61 8.66 -17.15
N ASP A 37 -19.74 8.28 -16.56
CA ASP A 37 -20.35 8.97 -15.43
C ASP A 37 -19.49 8.86 -14.16
N ALA A 38 -18.96 9.98 -13.67
CA ALA A 38 -17.97 9.99 -12.60
C ALA A 38 -18.49 9.42 -11.26
N PRO A 39 -19.71 9.74 -10.78
CA PRO A 39 -20.28 9.11 -9.58
C PRO A 39 -20.41 7.59 -9.71
N THR A 40 -20.85 7.11 -10.87
CA THR A 40 -20.96 5.66 -11.12
C THR A 40 -19.59 5.01 -11.24
N ALA A 41 -18.62 5.65 -11.91
CA ALA A 41 -17.24 5.17 -11.98
C ALA A 41 -16.58 5.03 -10.61
N ALA A 42 -16.85 5.97 -9.70
CA ALA A 42 -16.39 5.89 -8.32
C ALA A 42 -16.99 4.68 -7.58
N ARG A 43 -18.30 4.41 -7.76
CA ARG A 43 -18.96 3.22 -7.19
C ARG A 43 -18.40 1.92 -7.76
N VAL A 44 -18.17 1.85 -9.07
CA VAL A 44 -17.54 0.68 -9.71
C VAL A 44 -16.13 0.47 -9.18
N SER A 45 -15.35 1.54 -9.01
CA SER A 45 -14.00 1.46 -8.45
C SER A 45 -14.00 0.88 -7.03
N LEU A 46 -14.93 1.32 -6.17
CA LEU A 46 -15.13 0.78 -4.83
C LEU A 46 -15.56 -0.69 -4.86
N ALA A 47 -16.53 -1.04 -5.72
CA ALA A 47 -16.98 -2.42 -5.88
C ALA A 47 -15.85 -3.36 -6.34
N LEU A 48 -14.99 -2.92 -7.26
CA LEU A 48 -13.82 -3.70 -7.69
C LEU A 48 -12.79 -3.89 -6.56
N MET A 49 -12.59 -2.86 -5.72
CA MET A 49 -11.73 -2.96 -4.54
C MET A 49 -12.25 -4.00 -3.54
N GLU A 50 -13.54 -3.94 -3.22
CA GLU A 50 -14.20 -4.86 -2.30
C GLU A 50 -14.24 -6.28 -2.84
N LEU A 51 -14.63 -6.45 -4.11
CA LEU A 51 -14.62 -7.75 -4.79
C LEU A 51 -13.23 -8.38 -4.75
N GLY A 52 -12.18 -7.60 -5.04
CA GLY A 52 -10.81 -8.07 -4.97
C GLY A 52 -10.37 -8.43 -3.55
N ALA A 53 -10.83 -7.70 -2.54
CA ALA A 53 -10.48 -7.94 -1.14
C ALA A 53 -11.16 -9.20 -0.56
N LEU A 54 -12.44 -9.41 -0.88
CA LEU A 54 -13.29 -10.40 -0.21
C LEU A 54 -13.49 -11.69 -1.01
N VAL A 55 -13.63 -11.61 -2.34
CA VAL A 55 -14.04 -12.76 -3.16
C VAL A 55 -12.91 -13.22 -4.09
N CYS A 56 -12.40 -12.29 -4.90
CA CYS A 56 -11.32 -12.56 -5.85
C CYS A 56 -9.94 -12.45 -5.18
N THR A 57 -9.75 -13.19 -4.09
CA THR A 57 -8.54 -13.10 -3.27
C THR A 57 -7.32 -13.75 -3.95
N ALA A 58 -6.12 -13.37 -3.49
CA ALA A 58 -4.88 -13.79 -4.12
C ALA A 58 -4.54 -15.28 -3.97
N ARG A 59 -5.17 -16.02 -3.03
CA ARG A 59 -4.81 -17.42 -2.74
C ARG A 59 -6.00 -18.36 -2.83
N LYS A 60 -7.12 -18.01 -2.19
CA LYS A 60 -8.34 -18.82 -2.15
C LYS A 60 -9.46 -17.98 -2.74
N THR A 61 -9.55 -17.98 -4.07
CA THR A 61 -10.58 -17.23 -4.78
C THR A 61 -11.90 -17.97 -4.70
N GLU A 62 -13.00 -17.25 -4.48
CA GLU A 62 -14.33 -17.83 -4.35
C GLU A 62 -15.13 -17.61 -5.65
N CYS A 63 -14.69 -18.27 -6.74
CA CYS A 63 -15.28 -18.07 -8.07
C CYS A 63 -16.79 -18.35 -8.09
N ALA A 64 -17.29 -19.32 -7.29
CA ALA A 64 -18.71 -19.63 -7.20
C ALA A 64 -19.56 -18.48 -6.60
N ALA A 65 -18.96 -17.59 -5.82
CA ALA A 65 -19.61 -16.42 -5.23
C ALA A 65 -19.31 -15.12 -6.00
N CYS A 66 -18.50 -15.20 -7.07
CA CYS A 66 -18.08 -14.03 -7.82
C CYS A 66 -19.16 -13.61 -8.83
N PRO A 67 -19.69 -12.37 -8.77
CA PRO A 67 -20.71 -11.91 -9.71
C PRO A 67 -20.21 -11.78 -11.15
N LEU A 68 -18.90 -11.91 -11.37
CA LEU A 68 -18.28 -11.83 -12.70
C LEU A 68 -17.84 -13.21 -13.22
N SER A 69 -18.19 -14.31 -12.55
CA SER A 69 -17.72 -15.67 -12.87
C SER A 69 -17.95 -16.06 -14.33
N ASP A 70 -19.10 -15.69 -14.87
CA ASP A 70 -19.56 -16.18 -16.18
C ASP A 70 -18.82 -15.51 -17.34
N ALA A 71 -18.28 -14.30 -17.11
CA ALA A 71 -17.51 -13.53 -18.09
C ALA A 71 -16.00 -13.50 -17.77
N CYS A 72 -15.56 -14.18 -16.72
CA CYS A 72 -14.18 -14.14 -16.25
C CYS A 72 -13.33 -15.22 -16.93
N GLY A 73 -12.31 -14.81 -17.70
CA GLY A 73 -11.40 -15.76 -18.37
C GLY A 73 -10.57 -16.63 -17.42
N PHE A 74 -10.54 -16.32 -16.12
CA PHE A 74 -9.84 -17.08 -15.08
C PHE A 74 -10.80 -17.81 -14.13
N SER A 75 -12.11 -17.81 -14.42
CA SER A 75 -13.09 -18.48 -13.57
C SER A 75 -12.81 -19.99 -13.45
N GLY A 76 -12.83 -20.51 -12.22
CA GLY A 76 -12.57 -21.93 -11.96
C GLY A 76 -11.13 -22.40 -12.16
N GLN A 77 -10.20 -21.51 -12.54
CA GLN A 77 -8.79 -21.85 -12.74
C GLN A 77 -8.05 -21.96 -11.40
N GLU A 78 -7.06 -22.84 -11.35
CA GLU A 78 -6.17 -22.96 -10.19
C GLU A 78 -5.27 -21.73 -10.08
N VAL A 79 -5.14 -21.20 -8.86
CA VAL A 79 -4.24 -20.09 -8.58
C VAL A 79 -2.81 -20.61 -8.43
N PRO A 80 -1.82 -20.13 -9.21
CA PRO A 80 -0.44 -20.55 -9.08
C PRO A 80 0.10 -20.35 -7.67
N ALA A 81 0.91 -21.30 -7.20
CA ALA A 81 1.54 -21.21 -5.89
C ALA A 81 2.61 -20.12 -5.85
N GLY A 82 2.67 -19.41 -4.72
CA GLY A 82 3.69 -18.40 -4.45
C GLY A 82 3.21 -16.96 -4.69
N PRO A 83 3.88 -15.97 -4.09
CA PRO A 83 3.47 -14.58 -4.26
C PRO A 83 3.93 -14.05 -5.61
N SER A 84 3.01 -13.45 -6.37
CA SER A 84 3.34 -12.70 -7.60
C SER A 84 4.33 -11.56 -7.36
N ARG A 85 4.45 -11.10 -6.11
CA ARG A 85 5.40 -10.07 -5.67
C ARG A 85 6.19 -10.51 -4.46
N LYS A 86 7.53 -10.44 -4.55
CA LYS A 86 8.39 -10.62 -3.37
C LYS A 86 8.02 -9.57 -2.33
N ARG A 87 7.62 -10.03 -1.14
CA ARG A 87 7.42 -9.14 0.00
C ARG A 87 8.77 -8.55 0.39
N GLN A 88 8.88 -7.23 0.36
CA GLN A 88 10.02 -6.56 0.96
C GLN A 88 10.03 -6.89 2.46
N ARG A 89 11.18 -7.30 3.01
CA ARG A 89 11.34 -7.49 4.45
C ARG A 89 11.04 -6.17 5.16
N TYR A 90 10.47 -6.23 6.36
CA TYR A 90 10.21 -5.02 7.15
C TYR A 90 11.50 -4.48 7.76
N LYS A 91 12.24 -5.35 8.45
CA LYS A 91 13.52 -5.00 9.07
C LYS A 91 14.50 -4.42 8.05
N GLY A 92 15.12 -3.30 8.42
CA GLY A 92 16.13 -2.61 7.60
C GLY A 92 15.55 -1.79 6.43
N THR A 93 14.26 -1.47 6.45
CA THR A 93 13.65 -0.57 5.46
C THR A 93 13.41 0.82 6.04
N ASN A 94 13.27 1.85 5.20
CA ASN A 94 12.98 3.20 5.67
C ASN A 94 11.71 3.25 6.56
N ARG A 95 10.63 2.53 6.18
CA ARG A 95 9.43 2.39 7.02
C ARG A 95 9.70 1.82 8.42
N HIS A 96 10.74 1.01 8.60
CA HIS A 96 11.13 0.50 9.92
C HIS A 96 11.74 1.62 10.75
N VAL A 97 12.71 2.35 10.18
CA VAL A 97 13.37 3.47 10.85
C VAL A 97 12.38 4.57 11.22
N ARG A 98 11.46 4.91 10.31
CA ARG A 98 10.34 5.83 10.61
C ARG A 98 9.50 5.35 11.79
N GLY A 99 9.21 4.05 11.85
CA GLY A 99 8.46 3.45 12.95
C GLY A 99 9.16 3.59 14.30
N GLU A 100 10.48 3.37 14.33
CA GLU A 100 11.28 3.52 15.54
C GLU A 100 11.37 5.00 15.98
N VAL A 101 11.52 5.95 15.05
CA VAL A 101 11.47 7.40 15.35
C VAL A 101 10.11 7.79 15.93
N MET A 102 9.01 7.34 15.31
CA MET A 102 7.66 7.59 15.82
C MET A 102 7.43 6.95 17.19
N ALA A 103 7.99 5.78 17.46
CA ALA A 103 7.92 5.14 18.78
C ALA A 103 8.64 5.98 19.84
N LEU A 104 9.89 6.40 19.55
CA LEU A 104 10.65 7.28 20.44
C LEU A 104 9.89 8.58 20.79
N LEU A 105 9.28 9.23 19.79
CA LEU A 105 8.53 10.47 20.01
C LEU A 105 7.23 10.27 20.79
N ARG A 106 6.58 9.10 20.67
CA ARG A 106 5.38 8.77 21.44
C ARG A 106 5.69 8.44 22.90
N ASP A 107 6.84 7.82 23.14
CA ASP A 107 7.27 7.42 24.48
C ASP A 107 7.98 8.56 25.23
N ALA A 108 8.29 9.67 24.55
CA ALA A 108 8.90 10.84 25.17
C ALA A 108 7.84 11.76 25.80
N ASP A 109 8.12 12.28 26.99
CA ASP A 109 7.25 13.24 27.70
C ASP A 109 7.31 14.67 27.14
N GLY A 110 8.01 14.89 26.02
CA GLY A 110 8.20 16.21 25.40
C GLY A 110 9.13 16.16 24.18
N PRO A 111 9.54 17.33 23.64
CA PRO A 111 10.40 17.42 22.47
C PRO A 111 11.73 16.67 22.66
N VAL A 112 12.17 15.98 21.61
CA VAL A 112 13.32 15.07 21.62
C VAL A 112 14.49 15.68 20.85
N GLU A 113 15.65 15.71 21.52
CA GLU A 113 16.90 16.18 20.92
C GLU A 113 17.34 15.36 19.71
N ARG A 114 17.99 16.02 18.74
CA ARG A 114 18.51 15.38 17.52
C ARG A 114 19.39 14.16 17.81
N ALA A 115 20.23 14.24 18.83
CA ALA A 115 21.11 13.14 19.23
C ALA A 115 20.36 11.86 19.61
N ARG A 116 19.17 11.98 20.22
CA ARG A 116 18.34 10.81 20.57
C ARG A 116 17.69 10.21 19.32
N ILE A 117 17.30 11.04 18.36
CA ILE A 117 16.76 10.60 17.06
C ILE A 117 17.84 9.84 16.27
N ASP A 118 19.06 10.37 16.20
CA ASP A 118 20.19 9.73 15.52
C ASP A 118 20.57 8.38 16.15
N ALA A 119 20.36 8.20 17.45
CA ALA A 119 20.64 6.96 18.17
C ALA A 119 19.60 5.84 17.92
N VAL A 120 18.47 6.15 17.28
CA VAL A 120 17.40 5.16 17.00
C VAL A 120 17.86 4.07 16.03
N TRP A 121 18.81 4.39 15.14
CA TRP A 121 19.27 3.46 14.12
C TRP A 121 20.75 3.64 13.79
N HIS A 122 21.43 2.56 13.47
CA HIS A 122 22.88 2.55 13.22
C HIS A 122 23.31 3.27 11.92
N ASP A 123 22.42 3.38 10.93
CA ASP A 123 22.67 4.07 9.67
C ASP A 123 22.09 5.48 9.70
N ALA A 124 22.95 6.48 9.90
CA ALA A 124 22.57 7.90 9.96
C ALA A 124 21.92 8.40 8.66
N ARG A 125 22.25 7.82 7.51
CA ARG A 125 21.65 8.21 6.23
C ARG A 125 20.17 7.81 6.20
N MET A 126 19.84 6.64 6.74
CA MET A 126 18.46 6.18 6.87
C MET A 126 17.67 6.98 7.91
N VAL A 127 18.29 7.37 9.03
CA VAL A 127 17.63 8.24 10.02
C VAL A 127 17.29 9.59 9.39
N ASN A 128 18.24 10.21 8.69
CA ASN A 128 18.02 11.48 8.00
C ASN A 128 16.88 11.40 6.99
N GLU A 129 16.86 10.36 6.15
CA GLU A 129 15.81 10.14 5.16
C GLU A 129 14.44 9.92 5.81
N ALA A 130 14.39 9.14 6.89
CA ALA A 130 13.17 8.87 7.65
C ALA A 130 12.60 10.15 8.29
N VAL A 131 13.45 10.95 8.95
CA VAL A 131 13.06 12.22 9.58
C VAL A 131 12.54 13.21 8.54
N ALA A 132 13.26 13.39 7.43
CA ALA A 132 12.84 14.29 6.36
C ALA A 132 11.46 13.91 5.81
N GLN A 133 11.23 12.63 5.52
CA GLN A 133 9.92 12.14 5.06
C GLN A 133 8.83 12.30 6.12
N LEU A 134 9.12 12.09 7.40
CA LEU A 134 8.14 12.27 8.47
C LEU A 134 7.71 13.74 8.63
N ILE A 135 8.65 14.69 8.46
CA ILE A 135 8.36 16.12 8.44
C ILE A 135 7.53 16.48 7.20
N GLU A 136 7.94 15.99 6.02
CA GLU A 136 7.21 16.20 4.76
C GLU A 136 5.77 15.65 4.83
N ASP A 137 5.59 14.49 5.45
CA ASP A 137 4.29 13.87 5.69
C ASP A 137 3.47 14.59 6.79
N GLY A 138 4.06 15.60 7.48
CA GLY A 138 3.42 16.31 8.60
C GLY A 138 3.19 15.45 9.84
N LEU A 139 3.94 14.35 9.98
CA LEU A 139 3.79 13.38 11.07
C LEU A 139 4.62 13.74 12.31
N ILE A 140 5.64 14.56 12.15
CA ILE A 140 6.49 15.13 13.21
C ILE A 140 6.82 16.59 12.85
N GLY A 141 7.15 17.40 13.85
CA GLY A 141 7.62 18.79 13.69
C GLY A 141 8.91 19.05 14.46
N THR A 142 9.37 20.29 14.39
CA THR A 142 10.46 20.79 15.22
C THR A 142 10.02 22.02 16.00
N ASP A 143 10.34 22.08 17.29
CA ASP A 143 10.10 23.26 18.12
C ASP A 143 11.08 24.41 17.79
N GLU A 144 10.92 25.55 18.46
CA GLU A 144 11.80 26.72 18.28
C GLU A 144 13.27 26.44 18.61
N ALA A 145 13.54 25.42 19.43
CA ALA A 145 14.88 24.99 19.80
C ALA A 145 15.46 23.94 18.82
N GLY A 146 14.71 23.54 17.79
CA GLY A 146 15.12 22.52 16.82
C GLY A 146 14.99 21.08 17.32
N ARG A 147 14.26 20.84 18.42
CA ARG A 147 13.95 19.49 18.92
C ARG A 147 12.73 18.93 18.21
N PHE A 148 12.68 17.62 18.06
CA PHE A 148 11.63 16.92 17.33
C PHE A 148 10.44 16.59 18.23
N GLU A 149 9.23 16.82 17.75
CA GLU A 149 8.00 16.54 18.50
C GLU A 149 6.88 16.01 17.60
N LEU A 150 5.86 15.42 18.22
CA LEU A 150 4.63 15.09 17.50
C LEU A 150 3.83 16.37 17.23
N PRO A 151 3.06 16.45 16.12
CA PRO A 151 2.25 17.62 15.82
C PRO A 151 1.28 17.91 16.96
N SER A 152 1.29 19.13 17.45
CA SER A 152 0.24 19.65 18.33
C SER A 152 -1.05 19.79 17.52
N ARG A 153 -2.17 19.31 18.08
CA ARG A 153 -3.49 19.38 17.41
C ARG A 153 -3.98 20.80 17.23
#